data_AF-A0A0U2JFJ1-F1
#
_entry.id   AF-A0A0U2JFJ1-F1
#
_cell.length_a   1.000
_cell.length_b   1.000
_cell.length_c   1.000
_cell.angle_alpha   90.00
_cell.angle_beta   90.00
_cell.angle_gamma   90.00
#
_symmetry.space_group_name_H-M   'P 1'
#
loop_
_entity.id
_entity.type
_entity.pdbx_description
1 polymer ?
#
loop_
_entity_poly.entity_id
_entity_poly.type
_entity_poly.pdbx_seq_one_letter_code
_entity_poly.pdbx_strand_id
1 'polypeptide(L)' 'MDLHTVEALSMPTRREQLWPLGPGDAILAGGTWLFSESQAAFTRLVDITTLGWPPITLANGDFDGIEIAAT' A
#
# COMPACT_ATOMS: atom_id res chain seq x y z
N MET A 1 15.44 9.77 -1.25
CA MET A 1 15.56 10.46 -2.53
C MET A 1 14.16 10.84 -3.01
N ASP A 2 14.05 11.94 -3.76
CA ASP A 2 12.76 12.44 -4.24
C ASP A 2 12.22 11.60 -5.40
N LEU A 3 10.90 11.38 -5.40
CA LEU A 3 10.18 10.70 -6.47
C LEU A 3 9.62 11.73 -7.46
N HIS A 4 10.53 12.38 -8.19
CA HIS A 4 10.20 13.55 -9.01
C HIS A 4 9.24 13.28 -10.18
N THR A 5 8.96 12.02 -10.51
CA THR A 5 7.99 11.62 -11.54
C THR A 5 6.58 11.38 -10.98
N VAL A 6 6.42 11.37 -9.65
CA VAL A 6 5.12 11.17 -9.01
C VAL A 6 4.30 12.46 -9.12
N GLU A 7 3.12 12.34 -9.69
CA GLU A 7 2.19 13.44 -9.94
C GLU A 7 0.93 13.34 -9.06
N ALA A 8 0.66 12.16 -8.50
CA ALA A 8 -0.55 11.89 -7.73
C ALA A 8 -0.32 11.01 -6.50
N LEU A 9 -1.13 11.25 -5.48
CA LEU A 9 -1.27 10.40 -4.29
C LEU A 9 -2.73 9.98 -4.15
N SER A 10 -2.98 8.68 -4.12
CA SER A 10 -4.29 8.09 -3.82
C SER A 10 -4.29 7.51 -2.42
N MET A 11 -5.32 7.82 -1.62
CA MET A 11 -5.48 7.36 -0.24
C MET A 11 -6.82 6.63 -0.07
N PRO A 12 -6.95 5.41 -0.62
CA PRO A 12 -8.18 4.63 -0.53
C PRO A 12 -8.45 4.19 0.90
N THR A 13 -9.68 4.41 1.38
CA THR A 13 -10.09 3.97 2.73
C THR A 13 -10.73 2.60 2.74
N ARG A 14 -10.96 2.00 1.55
CA ARG A 14 -11.55 0.66 1.40
C ARG A 14 -10.90 -0.09 0.25
N ARG A 15 -10.79 -1.42 0.37
CA ARG A 15 -10.04 -2.27 -0.57
C ARG A 15 -10.60 -2.24 -1.98
N GLU A 16 -11.92 -2.09 -2.13
CA GLU A 16 -12.57 -1.95 -3.45
C GLU A 16 -12.13 -0.70 -4.23
N GLN A 17 -11.58 0.31 -3.54
CA GLN A 17 -11.12 1.57 -4.16
C GLN A 17 -9.70 1.45 -4.73
N LEU A 18 -9.00 0.33 -4.52
CA LEU A 18 -7.65 0.13 -5.04
C LEU A 18 -7.62 -0.03 -6.57
N TRP A 19 -8.70 -0.52 -7.15
CA TRP A 19 -8.75 -0.81 -8.58
C TRP A 19 -9.27 0.39 -9.39
N PRO A 20 -8.70 0.63 -10.59
CA PRO A 20 -7.62 -0.12 -11.22
C PRO A 20 -6.22 0.34 -10.79
N LEU A 21 -5.29 -0.62 -10.69
CA LEU A 21 -3.86 -0.37 -10.63
C LEU A 21 -3.27 -0.56 -12.03
N GLY A 22 -2.31 0.30 -12.40
CA GLY A 22 -1.60 0.28 -13.67
C GLY A 22 -0.08 0.27 -13.49
N PRO A 23 0.69 0.16 -14.60
CA PRO A 23 2.15 0.03 -14.55
C PRO A 23 2.91 1.19 -13.89
N GLY A 24 2.31 2.39 -13.82
CA GLY A 24 2.89 3.58 -13.18
C GLY A 24 2.53 3.73 -11.71
N ASP A 25 1.76 2.80 -11.14
CA ASP A 25 1.35 2.87 -9.74
C ASP A 25 2.34 2.16 -8.83
N ALA A 26 2.73 2.81 -7.74
CA ALA A 26 3.47 2.18 -6.65
C ALA A 26 2.66 2.16 -5.36
N ILE A 27 2.74 1.06 -4.63
CA ILE A 27 2.11 0.91 -3.32
C ILE A 27 2.98 1.58 -2.25
N LEU A 28 2.40 2.56 -1.56
CA LEU A 28 3.01 3.23 -0.42
C LEU A 28 2.49 2.62 0.89
N ALA A 29 3.41 2.07 1.67
CA ALA A 29 3.24 1.68 3.05
C ALA A 29 4.25 2.46 3.91
N GLY A 30 5.23 1.79 4.53
CA GLY A 30 6.29 2.46 5.30
C GLY A 30 7.27 3.31 4.47
N GLY A 31 7.30 3.16 3.15
CA GLY A 31 8.06 4.04 2.24
C GLY A 31 9.58 3.87 2.21
N THR A 32 10.19 3.13 3.14
CA THR A 32 11.67 3.02 3.26
C THR A 32 12.38 2.67 1.95
N TRP A 33 11.88 1.69 1.20
CA TRP A 33 12.46 1.33 -0.10
C TRP A 33 12.11 2.35 -1.20
N LEU A 34 10.86 2.83 -1.24
CA LEU A 34 10.43 3.83 -2.23
C LEU A 34 11.31 5.09 -2.18
N PHE A 35 11.70 5.51 -0.98
CA PHE A 35 12.50 6.71 -0.78
C PHE A 35 14.00 6.42 -0.60
N SER A 36 14.49 5.18 -0.75
CA SER A 36 15.93 4.91 -0.62
C SER A 36 16.74 5.30 -1.86
N GLU A 37 16.10 5.35 -3.03
CA GLU A 37 16.75 5.63 -4.32
C GLU A 37 15.79 6.36 -5.28
N SER A 38 16.29 6.77 -6.46
CA SER A 38 15.44 7.38 -7.49
C SER A 38 14.51 6.33 -8.08
N GLN A 39 13.22 6.65 -8.20
CA GLN A 39 12.27 5.80 -8.91
C GLN A 39 11.72 6.56 -10.12
N ALA A 40 12.20 6.24 -11.32
CA ALA A 40 11.82 6.94 -12.55
C ALA A 40 10.54 6.39 -13.20
N ALA A 41 10.02 5.25 -12.72
CA ALA A 41 8.93 4.52 -13.38
C ALA A 41 7.53 4.85 -12.82
N PHE A 42 7.44 5.51 -11.66
CA PHE A 42 6.17 5.70 -10.95
C PHE A 42 5.61 7.10 -11.17
N THR A 43 4.31 7.18 -11.46
CA THR A 43 3.57 8.43 -11.65
C THR A 43 2.51 8.65 -10.57
N ARG A 44 2.10 7.59 -9.87
CA ARG A 44 1.13 7.69 -8.76
C ARG A 44 1.54 6.78 -7.60
N LEU A 45 1.41 7.31 -6.38
CA LEU A 45 1.50 6.52 -5.16
C LEU A 45 0.11 6.15 -4.66
N VAL A 46 -0.06 4.91 -4.21
CA VAL A 46 -1.30 4.42 -3.58
C VAL A 46 -0.98 4.08 -2.14
N ASP A 47 -1.39 4.96 -1.23
CA ASP A 47 -1.18 4.83 0.21
C ASP A 47 -2.20 3.88 0.83
N ILE A 48 -1.74 2.66 1.12
CA ILE A 48 -2.56 1.61 1.70
C ILE A 48 -2.67 1.69 3.23
N THR A 49 -1.94 2.60 3.89
CA THR A 49 -2.03 2.79 5.35
C THR A 49 -3.40 3.32 5.77
N THR A 50 -4.14 3.91 4.83
CA THR A 50 -5.47 4.49 5.06
C THR A 50 -6.62 3.48 4.97
N LEU A 51 -6.34 2.22 4.61
CA LEU A 51 -7.36 1.17 4.44
C LEU A 51 -7.99 0.69 5.77
N GLY A 52 -7.40 1.04 6.91
CA GLY A 52 -8.00 0.81 8.23
C GLY A 52 -8.22 -0.66 8.59
N TRP A 53 -7.48 -1.58 7.96
CA TRP A 53 -7.54 -3.00 8.33
C TRP A 53 -7.05 -3.23 9.77
N PRO A 54 -7.63 -4.20 10.49
CA PRO A 54 -7.10 -4.59 11.79
C PRO A 54 -5.68 -5.14 11.62
N PRO A 55 -4.69 -4.67 12.39
CA PRO A 55 -3.29 -5.07 12.21
C PRO A 55 -3.09 -6.56 12.42
N ILE A 56 -3.85 -7.14 13.36
CA ILE A 56 -3.85 -8.56 13.68
C ILE A 56 -5.30 -9.01 13.87
N THR A 57 -5.67 -10.12 13.22
CA THR A 57 -6.93 -10.83 13.47
C THR A 57 -6.63 -12.26 13.87
N LEU A 58 -7.29 -12.76 14.92
CA LEU A 58 -7.23 -14.17 15.28
C LEU A 58 -8.15 -14.94 14.32
N ALA A 59 -7.59 -15.94 13.65
CA ALA A 59 -8.36 -16.78 12.75
C ALA A 59 -9.34 -17.62 13.56
N ASN A 60 -10.63 -17.49 13.25
CA ASN A 60 -11.68 -18.29 13.84
C ASN A 60 -11.96 -19.48 12.90
N GLY A 61 -11.29 -20.61 13.12
CA GLY A 61 -11.41 -21.81 12.29
C GLY A 61 -10.94 -23.08 13.02
N ASP A 62 -10.90 -24.21 12.31
CA ASP A 62 -10.52 -25.52 12.88
C ASP A 62 -9.06 -25.58 13.39
N PHE A 63 -8.24 -24.59 13.03
CA PHE A 63 -6.88 -24.41 13.51
C PHE A 63 -6.69 -22.99 14.04
N ASP A 64 -6.01 -22.88 15.16
CA ASP A 64 -5.56 -21.59 15.67
C ASP A 64 -4.60 -20.94 14.66
N GLY A 65 -4.87 -19.68 14.32
CA GLY A 65 -4.09 -18.94 13.33
C GLY A 65 -4.12 -17.43 13.56
N ILE A 66 -3.18 -16.72 12.95
CA ILE A 66 -3.05 -15.27 13.03
C ILE A 66 -3.02 -14.72 11.60
N GLU A 67 -3.91 -13.79 11.30
CA GLU A 67 -3.87 -12.97 10.10
C GLU A 67 -3.19 -11.64 10.44
N ILE A 68 -2.23 -11.23 9.61
CA ILE A 68 -1.45 -10.00 9.79
C ILE A 68 -1.73 -9.11 8.57
N ALA A 69 -2.11 -7.85 8.83
CA ALA A 69 -2.33 -6.88 7.77
C ALA A 69 -1.02 -6.48 7.06
N ALA A 70 -1.16 -5.91 5.86
CA ALA A 70 0.00 -5.46 5.09
C ALA A 70 0.64 -4.17 5.64
N THR A 71 -0.05 -3.43 6.52
CA THR A 71 0.47 -2.25 7.25
C THR A 71 -0.05 -2.20 8.67
#